data_AF-A0A2K5YRM3-F1
#
_entry.id   AF-A0A2K5YRM3-F1
#
_cell.length_a   1.000
_cell.length_b   1.000
_cell.length_c   1.000
_cell.angle_alpha   90.00
_cell.angle_beta   90.00
_cell.angle_gamma   90.00
#
_symmetry.space_group_name_H-M   'P 1'
#
loop_
_entity.id
_entity.type
_entity.pdbx_description
1 polymer ?
#
loop_
_entity_poly.entity_id
_entity_poly.type
_entity_poly.pdbx_seq_one_letter_code
_entity_poly.pdbx_strand_id
1 'polypeptide(L)' 'MNAPPAFESFLLFEGEKKITINKDTKVPNACLFTINKEDHTLGNIIKSLECSGAILLTATSASQVQVIVLLQPP' A
#
# COMPACT_ATOMS: atom_id res chain seq x y z
N MET A 1 -30.40 -4.18 4.23
CA MET A 1 -29.39 -4.44 5.27
C MET A 1 -28.28 -5.26 4.62
N ASN A 2 -27.30 -4.60 4.00
CA ASN A 2 -26.18 -5.21 3.24
C ASN A 2 -24.86 -4.46 3.53
N ALA A 3 -24.81 -3.73 4.65
CA ALA A 3 -23.60 -3.00 5.02
C ALA A 3 -22.57 -3.98 5.58
N PRO A 4 -21.32 -3.94 5.11
CA PRO A 4 -20.26 -4.74 5.69
C PRO A 4 -20.06 -4.34 7.17
N PRO A 5 -19.73 -5.31 8.04
CA PRO A 5 -19.35 -5.03 9.42
C PRO A 5 -18.16 -4.07 9.51
N ALA A 6 -18.20 -3.14 10.48
CA ALA A 6 -17.15 -2.13 10.64
C ALA A 6 -15.75 -2.73 10.88
N PHE A 7 -15.67 -3.92 11.51
CA PHE A 7 -14.42 -4.60 11.79
C PHE A 7 -13.69 -5.08 10.53
N GLU A 8 -14.38 -5.24 9.40
CA GLU A 8 -13.76 -5.67 8.14
C GLU A 8 -12.73 -4.65 7.62
N SER A 9 -12.76 -3.40 8.10
CA SER A 9 -11.85 -2.35 7.65
C SER A 9 -10.46 -2.42 8.29
N PHE A 10 -10.34 -3.01 9.48
CA PHE A 10 -9.10 -3.05 10.26
C PHE A 10 -8.66 -4.47 10.66
N LEU A 11 -9.58 -5.44 10.69
CA LEU A 11 -9.26 -6.83 11.02
C LEU A 11 -8.77 -7.58 9.78
N LEU A 12 -7.61 -8.24 9.90
CA LEU A 12 -7.12 -9.17 8.88
C LEU A 12 -7.84 -10.52 9.04
N PHE A 13 -8.39 -11.06 7.96
CA PHE A 13 -8.99 -12.39 7.99
C PHE A 13 -7.97 -13.50 7.71
N GLU A 14 -8.36 -14.74 8.01
CA GLU A 14 -7.54 -15.90 7.73
C GLU A 14 -7.19 -15.99 6.23
N GLY A 15 -5.90 -16.14 5.93
CA GLY A 15 -5.38 -16.16 4.55
C GLY A 15 -5.09 -14.79 3.94
N GLU A 16 -5.53 -13.69 4.54
CA GLU A 16 -5.15 -12.34 4.10
C GLU A 16 -3.73 -12.01 4.56
N LYS A 17 -2.93 -11.42 3.67
CA LYS A 17 -1.59 -10.90 4.01
C LYS A 17 -1.69 -9.42 4.30
N LYS A 18 -1.05 -8.96 5.38
CA LYS A 18 -1.01 -7.53 5.71
C LYS A 18 -0.31 -6.74 4.61
N ILE A 19 0.81 -7.27 4.12
CA ILE A 19 1.61 -6.68 3.05
C ILE A 19 1.80 -7.74 1.97
N THR A 20 1.52 -7.37 0.72
CA THR A 20 1.87 -8.14 -0.46
C THR A 20 2.81 -7.33 -1.33
N ILE A 21 3.84 -7.98 -1.85
CA ILE A 21 4.89 -7.36 -2.66
C ILE A 21 4.81 -7.94 -4.06
N ASN A 22 4.67 -7.10 -5.07
CA ASN A 22 4.65 -7.48 -6.46
C ASN A 22 5.71 -6.65 -7.21
N LYS A 23 6.75 -7.33 -7.72
CA LYS A 23 7.77 -6.66 -8.54
C LYS A 23 7.16 -6.34 -9.90
N ASP A 24 7.21 -5.07 -10.29
CA ASP A 24 6.74 -4.69 -11.62
C ASP A 24 7.71 -5.25 -12.66
N THR A 25 7.16 -5.84 -13.71
CA THR A 25 7.93 -6.43 -14.82
C THR A 25 8.07 -5.48 -16.01
N LYS A 26 7.28 -4.39 -16.02
CA LYS A 26 7.25 -3.39 -17.09
C LYS A 26 8.21 -2.24 -16.80
N VAL A 27 8.36 -1.85 -15.53
CA VAL A 27 9.26 -0.78 -15.11
C VAL A 27 10.44 -1.37 -14.34
N PRO A 28 11.68 -1.14 -14.78
CA PRO A 28 12.85 -1.63 -14.06
C PRO A 28 12.92 -0.99 -12.68
N ASN A 29 13.39 -1.76 -11.69
CA ASN A 29 13.55 -1.32 -10.30
C ASN A 29 12.26 -0.82 -9.63
N ALA A 30 11.09 -1.20 -10.15
CA ALA A 30 9.81 -0.83 -9.57
C ALA A 30 9.17 -1.98 -8.79
N CYS A 31 8.53 -1.65 -7.68
CA CYS A 31 7.84 -2.62 -6.84
C CYS A 31 6.54 -2.04 -6.28
N LEU A 32 5.45 -2.78 -6.45
CA LEU A 32 4.14 -2.49 -5.89
C LEU A 32 3.98 -3.21 -4.54
N PHE A 33 3.70 -2.42 -3.50
CA PHE A 33 3.32 -2.89 -2.18
C PHE A 33 1.84 -2.65 -1.99
N THR A 34 1.10 -3.72 -1.66
CA THR A 34 -0.30 -3.64 -1.25
C THR A 34 -0.38 -3.87 0.24
N ILE A 35 -0.87 -2.89 0.98
CA ILE A 35 -1.04 -2.92 2.43
C ILE A 35 -2.54 -2.97 2.73
N ASN A 36 -3.00 -4.09 3.27
CA ASN A 36 -4.41 -4.33 3.57
C ASN A 36 -4.79 -3.80 4.95
N LYS A 37 -6.06 -3.42 5.10
CA LYS A 37 -6.64 -2.95 6.35
C LYS A 37 -5.90 -1.73 6.91
N GLU A 38 -5.55 -0.82 6.01
CA GLU A 38 -4.88 0.44 6.29
C GLU A 38 -5.59 1.53 5.48
N ASP A 39 -5.58 2.75 6.00
CA ASP A 39 -6.32 3.86 5.40
C ASP A 39 -5.39 5.01 5.00
N HIS A 40 -6.00 6.16 4.73
CA HIS A 40 -5.31 7.38 4.38
C HIS A 40 -4.27 7.82 5.43
N THR A 41 -4.40 7.42 6.69
CA THR A 41 -3.45 7.75 7.75
C THR A 41 -2.07 7.20 7.41
N LEU A 42 -1.98 5.89 7.17
CA LEU A 42 -0.72 5.25 6.83
C LEU A 42 -0.22 5.73 5.46
N GLY A 43 -1.10 5.80 4.47
CA GLY A 43 -0.70 6.21 3.12
C GLY A 43 -0.15 7.64 3.06
N ASN A 44 -0.70 8.56 3.86
CA ASN A 44 -0.18 9.91 3.96
C ASN A 44 1.14 9.98 4.74
N ILE A 45 1.29 9.16 5.79
CA ILE A 45 2.56 9.06 6.53
C ILE A 45 3.67 8.58 5.59
N ILE A 46 3.46 7.48 4.86
CA ILE A 46 4.45 6.96 3.90
C ILE A 46 4.79 8.03 2.85
N LYS A 47 3.77 8.71 2.30
CA LYS A 47 3.99 9.82 1.36
C LYS A 47 4.81 10.97 1.94
N SER A 48 4.65 11.27 3.23
CA SER A 48 5.37 12.35 3.91
C SER A 48 6.79 11.98 4.33
N LEU A 49 7.02 10.71 4.69
CA LEU A 49 8.33 10.21 5.14
C LEU A 49 9.32 10.07 3.96
N GLU A 50 8.81 9.81 2.76
CA GLU A 50 9.65 9.62 1.57
C GLU A 50 10.07 10.97 0.97
N CYS A 51 11.07 11.60 1.57
CA CYS A 51 11.66 12.88 1.11
C CYS A 51 13.05 12.70 0.46
N SER A 52 13.47 11.45 0.15
CA SER A 52 14.84 11.16 -0.28
C SER A 52 14.90 10.20 -1.48
N GLY A 53 14.71 10.75 -2.69
CA GLY A 53 15.25 10.17 -3.93
C GLY A 53 14.47 9.05 -4.63
N ALA A 54 13.50 8.40 -4.00
CA ALA A 54 12.61 7.44 -4.67
C ALA A 54 11.33 8.12 -5.19
N ILE A 55 10.88 7.78 -6.39
CA ILE A 55 9.55 8.21 -6.86
C ILE A 55 8.53 7.27 -6.23
N LEU A 56 7.65 7.85 -5.41
CA LEU A 56 6.60 7.15 -4.69
C LEU A 56 5.23 7.54 -5.26
N LEU A 57 4.50 6.57 -5.80
CA LEU A 57 3.08 6.74 -6.08
C LEU A 57 2.28 6.02 -5.00
N THR A 58 1.53 6.78 -4.20
CA THR A 58 0.61 6.23 -3.20
C THR A 58 -0.83 6.37 -3.68
N ALA A 59 -1.55 5.26 -3.69
CA ALA A 59 -3.00 5.22 -3.87
C ALA A 59 -3.61 4.68 -2.58
N THR A 60 -4.65 5.33 -2.08
CA THR A 60 -5.26 5.00 -0.78
C THR A 60 -6.77 4.90 -0.92
N SER A 61 -7.36 3.92 -0.25
CA SER A 61 -8.80 3.77 -0.04
C SER A 61 -9.08 3.72 1.47
N ALA A 62 -10.35 3.60 1.85
CA ALA A 62 -10.76 3.50 3.25
C ALA A 62 -10.21 2.25 3.99
N SER A 63 -9.72 1.23 3.29
CA SER A 63 -9.22 -0.01 3.90
C SER A 63 -8.04 -0.65 3.18
N GLN A 64 -7.46 0.04 2.18
CA GLN A 64 -6.27 -0.44 1.49
C GLN A 64 -5.37 0.71 1.06
N VAL A 65 -4.07 0.53 1.25
CA VAL A 65 -3.02 1.41 0.74
C VAL A 65 -2.19 0.65 -0.29
N GLN A 66 -1.96 1.25 -1.45
CA GLN A 66 -1.07 0.75 -2.48
C GLN A 66 0.06 1.74 -2.70
N VAL A 67 1.27 1.22 -2.78
CA VAL A 67 2.48 2.02 -2.86
C VAL A 67 3.37 1.46 -3.96
N ILE A 68 3.68 2.26 -4.98
CA ILE A 68 4.71 1.92 -5.96
C ILE A 68 5.99 2.68 -5.60
N VAL A 69 7.07 1.94 -5.40
CA VAL A 69 8.41 2.47 -5.17
C VAL A 69 9.25 2.24 -6.42
N LEU A 70 9.79 3.32 -6.98
CA LEU A 70 10.87 3.24 -7.98
C LEU A 70 12.21 3.31 -7.24
N LEU A 71 12.88 2.17 -7.11
CA LEU A 71 14.22 2.10 -6.56
C LEU A 71 15.17 2.77 -7.56
N GLN A 72 15.90 3.80 -7.11
CA GLN A 72 16.97 4.37 -7.92
C GLN A 72 18.03 3.29 -8.18
N PRO A 73 18.62 3.22 -9.38
CA PRO A 73 19.80 2.38 -9.59
C PRO A 73 20.94 2.83 -8.64
N PRO A 74 21.81 1.89 -8.22
CA PRO A 74 22.94 2.19 -7.35
C PRO A 74 23.97 3.12 -8.00
#